data_AF-A0A559KVZ5-F1
#
_entry.id   AF-A0A559KVZ5-F1
#
_cell.length_a   1.000
_cell.length_b   1.000
_cell.length_c   1.000
_cell.angle_alpha   90.00
_cell.angle_beta   90.00
_cell.angle_gamma   90.00
#
_symmetry.space_group_name_H-M   'P 1'
#
loop_
_entity.id
_entity.type
_entity.pdbx_description
1 polymer ?
#
loop_
_entity_poly.entity_id
_entity_poly.type
_entity_poly.pdbx_seq_one_letter_code
_entity_poly.pdbx_strand_id
1 'polypeptide(L)'
;MDSKKTVPFQRNQMQKIIEIMGVPTKDKWPLLPTMPEYNQLNTLANSMASSHHGHHSHHHPHHHHGHYGSRNPPPPPPGGSNLEKWYYSTINHTSAPGGTPPLASLGSEGYKLLAGLLEYDPSKRLTAAQALQSPFFSTGDRVSANCFEGCKNEYPCRRVSQDDNDIRTSSLPGTKRSGLPDDSLIRPAKRQKE
;
A
#
# COMPACT_ATOMS: atom_id res chain seq x y z
N MET A 1 29.57 26.58 5.25
CA MET A 1 28.13 26.55 5.56
C MET A 1 27.52 25.43 4.75
N ASP A 2 26.96 24.46 5.45
CA ASP A 2 26.79 23.07 5.04
C ASP A 2 25.81 22.88 3.87
N SER A 3 26.30 22.24 2.81
CA SER A 3 25.48 21.68 1.73
C SER A 3 24.64 20.50 2.26
N LYS A 4 23.63 20.78 3.08
CA LYS A 4 22.68 19.77 3.53
C LYS A 4 21.80 19.35 2.35
N LYS A 5 22.01 18.12 1.90
CA LYS A 5 21.21 17.40 0.91
C LYS A 5 19.77 17.29 1.38
N THR A 6 19.00 18.35 1.19
CA THR A 6 17.55 18.35 1.43
C THR A 6 16.90 17.38 0.46
N VAL A 7 16.12 16.44 1.00
CA VAL A 7 15.38 15.47 0.19
C VAL A 7 14.39 16.24 -0.68
N PRO A 8 14.36 16.02 -2.01
CA PRO A 8 13.46 16.76 -2.87
C PRO A 8 12.00 16.40 -2.58
N PHE A 9 11.11 17.39 -2.68
CA PHE A 9 9.68 17.18 -2.59
C PHE A 9 9.20 16.24 -3.71
N GLN A 10 8.63 15.10 -3.33
CA GLN A 10 8.17 14.07 -4.28
C GLN A 10 6.79 14.42 -4.84
N ARG A 11 6.74 15.41 -5.74
CA ARG A 11 5.48 15.93 -6.33
C ARG A 11 4.57 14.83 -6.87
N ASN A 12 5.09 13.92 -7.69
CA ASN A 12 4.30 12.84 -8.31
C ASN A 12 3.71 11.89 -7.27
N GLN A 13 4.46 11.60 -6.19
CA GLN A 13 3.99 10.75 -5.11
C GLN A 13 2.85 11.43 -4.35
N MET A 14 3.01 12.72 -4.02
CA MET A 14 1.97 13.50 -3.34
C MET A 14 0.72 13.68 -4.20
N GLN A 15 0.88 13.86 -5.51
CA GLN A 15 -0.24 13.94 -6.45
C GLN A 15 -1.08 12.65 -6.43
N LYS A 16 -0.44 11.49 -6.56
CA LYS A 16 -1.12 10.18 -6.49
C LYS A 16 -1.83 9.96 -5.16
N ILE A 17 -1.20 10.38 -4.04
CA ILE A 17 -1.83 10.28 -2.72
C ILE A 17 -3.10 11.14 -2.68
N ILE A 18 -3.04 12.37 -3.16
CA ILE A 18 -4.20 13.29 -3.13
C ILE A 18 -5.31 12.83 -4.09
N GLU A 19 -4.97 12.27 -5.25
CA GLU A 19 -5.97 11.70 -6.17
C GLU A 19 -6.83 10.63 -5.48
N ILE A 20 -6.22 9.77 -4.66
CA ILE A 20 -6.92 8.69 -3.94
C ILE A 20 -7.53 9.17 -2.62
N MET A 21 -6.77 9.89 -1.79
CA MET A 21 -7.17 10.24 -0.42
C MET A 21 -7.93 11.57 -0.32
N GLY A 22 -7.87 12.40 -1.36
CA GLY A 22 -8.31 13.79 -1.32
C GLY A 22 -7.24 14.73 -0.74
N VAL A 23 -7.43 16.03 -0.92
CA VAL A 23 -6.49 17.07 -0.45
C VAL A 23 -6.55 17.13 1.09
N PRO A 24 -5.41 17.09 1.80
CA PRO A 24 -5.40 17.25 3.25
C PRO A 24 -5.81 18.67 3.64
N THR A 25 -6.80 18.80 4.53
CA THR A 25 -7.30 20.09 5.02
C THR A 25 -6.79 20.38 6.43
N LYS A 26 -6.77 21.68 6.80
CA LYS A 26 -6.41 22.12 8.15
C LYS A 26 -7.38 21.58 9.21
N ASP A 27 -8.64 21.37 8.86
CA ASP A 27 -9.63 20.80 9.79
C ASP A 27 -9.31 19.34 10.16
N LYS A 28 -8.84 18.56 9.17
CA LYS A 28 -8.45 17.17 9.39
C LYS A 28 -7.09 17.06 10.08
N TRP A 29 -6.13 17.89 9.67
CA TRP A 29 -4.77 17.91 10.20
C TRP A 29 -4.33 19.35 10.56
N PRO A 30 -4.61 19.81 11.80
CA PRO A 30 -4.34 21.19 12.22
C PRO A 30 -2.86 21.59 12.19
N LEU A 31 -1.95 20.65 12.44
CA LEU A 31 -0.51 20.86 12.41
C LEU A 31 0.10 20.81 11.00
N LEU A 32 -0.70 20.53 9.97
CA LEU A 32 -0.22 20.51 8.59
C LEU A 32 0.56 21.79 8.16
N PRO A 33 0.14 23.02 8.54
CA PRO A 33 0.86 24.24 8.16
C PRO A 33 2.26 24.37 8.77
N THR A 34 2.57 23.63 9.83
CA THR A 34 3.89 23.67 10.47
C THR A 34 4.89 22.76 9.75
N MET A 35 4.46 21.97 8.77
CA MET A 35 5.32 21.06 8.03
C MET A 35 6.25 21.85 7.09
N PRO A 36 7.54 21.51 7.00
CA PRO A 36 8.51 22.24 6.17
C PRO A 36 8.08 22.40 4.71
N GLU A 37 7.42 21.37 4.16
CA GLU A 37 7.01 21.29 2.75
C GLU A 37 5.56 21.75 2.49
N TYR A 38 4.91 22.38 3.48
CA TYR A 38 3.50 22.78 3.36
C TYR A 38 3.23 23.71 2.16
N ASN A 39 4.14 24.64 1.87
CA ASN A 39 4.00 25.55 0.73
C ASN A 39 4.03 24.81 -0.62
N GLN A 40 4.86 23.77 -0.75
CA GLN A 40 4.94 22.95 -1.95
C GLN A 40 3.67 22.12 -2.14
N LEU A 41 3.14 21.58 -1.04
CA LEU A 41 1.87 20.88 -1.01
C LEU A 41 0.68 21.79 -1.38
N ASN A 42 0.64 23.02 -0.86
CA ASN A 42 -0.41 23.98 -1.17
C ASN A 42 -0.39 24.38 -2.66
N THR A 43 0.81 24.58 -3.22
CA THR A 43 0.97 24.82 -4.66
C THR A 43 0.44 23.66 -5.49
N LEU A 44 0.75 22.42 -5.10
CA LEU A 44 0.24 21.23 -5.76
C LEU A 44 -1.29 21.13 -5.65
N ALA A 45 -1.86 21.33 -4.46
CA ALA A 45 -3.31 21.30 -4.23
C ALA A 45 -4.06 22.30 -5.13
N ASN A 46 -3.55 23.53 -5.23
CA ASN A 46 -4.13 24.57 -6.10
C ASN A 46 -4.02 24.20 -7.58
N SER A 47 -2.90 23.60 -8.01
CA SER A 47 -2.74 23.18 -9.40
C SER A 47 -3.76 22.11 -9.83
N MET A 48 -4.12 21.19 -8.92
CA MET A 48 -5.11 20.15 -9.20
C MET A 48 -6.56 20.65 -9.14
N ALA A 49 -6.85 21.64 -8.28
CA ALA A 49 -8.18 22.25 -8.20
C ALA A 49 -8.57 22.95 -9.52
N SER A 50 -7.61 23.60 -10.18
CA SER A 50 -7.84 24.31 -11.45
C SER A 50 -8.16 23.39 -12.64
N SER A 51 -7.81 22.09 -12.57
CA SER A 51 -8.11 21.14 -13.65
C SER A 51 -9.55 20.61 -13.65
N HIS A 52 -10.33 20.81 -12.58
CA HIS A 52 -11.68 20.25 -12.45
C HIS A 52 -12.83 21.22 -12.81
N HIS A 53 -12.55 22.43 -13.33
CA HIS A 53 -13.57 23.46 -13.63
C HIS A 53 -13.70 23.86 -15.10
N GLY A 54 -13.40 22.96 -16.04
CA GLY A 54 -13.47 23.25 -17.46
C GLY A 54 -14.21 22.20 -18.29
N HIS A 55 -15.49 21.91 -18.03
CA HIS A 55 -16.39 21.28 -19.02
C HIS A 55 -17.86 21.64 -18.71
N HIS A 56 -18.26 22.86 -19.06
CA HIS A 56 -19.68 23.18 -19.23
C HIS A 56 -20.15 22.56 -20.55
N SER A 57 -20.80 21.40 -20.43
CA SER A 57 -21.48 20.73 -21.53
C SER A 57 -22.65 21.59 -22.02
N HIS A 58 -22.64 21.92 -23.31
CA HIS A 58 -23.80 22.44 -24.04
C HIS A 58 -24.92 21.39 -24.00
N HIS A 59 -26.07 21.77 -23.43
CA HIS A 59 -27.28 20.94 -23.42
C HIS A 59 -28.07 21.14 -24.72
N HIS A 60 -28.32 20.05 -25.45
CA HIS A 60 -29.38 19.93 -26.45
C HIS A 60 -30.50 19.05 -25.86
N PRO A 61 -31.79 19.44 -25.97
CA PRO A 61 -32.87 18.60 -25.48
C PRO A 61 -33.38 17.69 -26.60
N HIS A 62 -33.50 16.38 -26.33
CA HIS A 62 -34.32 15.47 -27.13
C HIS A 62 -35.10 14.51 -26.22
N HIS A 63 -36.40 14.41 -26.51
CA HIS A 63 -37.37 13.48 -25.93
C HIS A 63 -37.06 12.02 -26.31
N HIS A 64 -37.33 11.05 -25.43
CA HIS A 64 -38.34 9.99 -25.65
C HIS A 64 -38.42 8.93 -24.52
N HIS A 65 -39.62 8.36 -24.49
CA HIS A 65 -40.29 7.33 -23.68
C HIS A 65 -39.60 5.96 -23.54
N GLY A 66 -39.92 5.20 -22.48
CA GLY A 66 -39.93 3.72 -22.54
C GLY A 66 -39.31 2.97 -21.36
N HIS A 67 -40.10 2.11 -20.73
CA HIS A 67 -39.91 1.38 -19.49
C HIS A 67 -39.40 -0.07 -19.73
N TYR A 68 -38.47 -0.58 -18.89
CA TYR A 68 -38.57 -1.93 -18.29
C TYR A 68 -37.59 -2.06 -17.11
N GLY A 69 -38.05 -2.74 -16.06
CA GLY A 69 -37.32 -2.93 -14.82
C GLY A 69 -36.08 -3.81 -15.00
N SER A 70 -34.94 -3.25 -14.62
CA SER A 70 -33.81 -4.00 -14.10
C SER A 70 -33.52 -3.45 -12.71
N ARG A 71 -33.39 -4.33 -11.72
CA ARG A 71 -32.99 -3.97 -10.36
C ARG A 71 -31.56 -3.46 -10.42
N ASN A 72 -31.40 -2.18 -10.74
CA ASN A 72 -30.14 -1.50 -10.55
C ASN A 72 -29.83 -1.55 -9.04
N PRO A 73 -28.61 -1.95 -8.65
CA PRO A 73 -28.18 -1.76 -7.27
C PRO A 73 -28.35 -0.27 -6.92
N PRO A 74 -28.70 0.06 -5.66
CA PRO A 74 -28.93 1.43 -5.28
C PRO A 74 -27.70 2.28 -5.65
N PRO A 75 -27.90 3.46 -6.25
CA PRO A 75 -26.78 4.36 -6.51
C PRO A 75 -26.05 4.61 -5.17
N PRO A 76 -24.70 4.58 -5.15
CA PRO A 76 -23.96 4.87 -3.93
C PRO A 76 -24.36 6.27 -3.44
N PRO A 77 -24.50 6.47 -2.11
CA PRO A 77 -24.95 7.73 -1.56
C PRO A 77 -24.05 8.89 -2.06
N PRO A 78 -24.64 10.04 -2.42
CA PRO A 78 -23.87 11.20 -2.86
C PRO A 78 -23.17 11.80 -1.64
N GLY A 79 -21.93 11.39 -1.40
CA GLY A 79 -21.16 11.87 -0.24
C GLY A 79 -19.88 11.09 0.10
N GLY A 80 -19.62 9.97 -0.57
CA GLY A 80 -18.44 9.16 -0.26
C GLY A 80 -17.11 9.83 -0.62
N SER A 81 -16.09 9.59 0.23
CA SER A 81 -14.73 10.11 0.02
C SER A 81 -14.07 9.51 -1.24
N ASN A 82 -13.01 10.13 -1.76
CA ASN A 82 -12.25 9.56 -2.89
C ASN A 82 -11.69 8.17 -2.57
N LEU A 83 -11.22 7.97 -1.34
CA LEU A 83 -10.71 6.68 -0.87
C LEU A 83 -11.80 5.61 -0.87
N GLU A 84 -13.02 5.97 -0.49
CA GLU A 84 -14.17 5.07 -0.48
C GLU A 84 -14.52 4.61 -1.89
N LYS A 85 -14.57 5.55 -2.85
CA LYS A 85 -14.80 5.25 -4.26
C LYS A 85 -13.72 4.30 -4.81
N TRP A 86 -12.46 4.60 -4.53
CA TRP A 86 -11.33 3.77 -4.94
C TRP A 86 -11.40 2.37 -4.32
N TYR A 87 -11.72 2.27 -3.03
CA TYR A 87 -11.84 1.00 -2.31
C TYR A 87 -12.91 0.09 -2.93
N TYR A 88 -14.14 0.61 -3.06
CA TYR A 88 -15.25 -0.19 -3.61
C TYR A 88 -15.05 -0.52 -5.10
N SER A 89 -14.45 0.38 -5.88
CA SER A 89 -14.06 0.07 -7.26
C SER A 89 -13.06 -1.09 -7.29
N THR A 90 -12.02 -1.03 -6.46
CA THR A 90 -10.97 -2.06 -6.43
C THR A 90 -11.52 -3.44 -6.07
N ILE A 91 -12.32 -3.55 -5.01
CA ILE A 91 -12.87 -4.85 -4.59
C ILE A 91 -13.85 -5.43 -5.62
N ASN A 92 -14.59 -4.57 -6.34
CA ASN A 92 -15.52 -5.01 -7.39
C ASN A 92 -14.79 -5.51 -8.64
N HIS A 93 -13.64 -4.93 -8.98
CA HIS A 93 -12.82 -5.38 -10.11
C HIS A 93 -11.96 -6.62 -9.79
N THR A 94 -11.71 -6.89 -8.51
CA THR A 94 -10.80 -7.97 -8.06
C THR A 94 -11.55 -9.28 -7.74
N SER A 95 -12.74 -9.50 -8.30
CA SER A 95 -13.43 -10.79 -8.16
C SER A 95 -12.50 -11.91 -8.62
N ALA A 96 -12.09 -12.77 -7.68
CA ALA A 96 -11.09 -13.80 -7.91
C ALA A 96 -11.50 -14.77 -9.04
N PRO A 97 -10.55 -15.32 -9.81
CA PRO A 97 -10.84 -16.38 -10.77
C PRO A 97 -11.31 -17.62 -10.00
N GLY A 98 -12.61 -17.91 -10.03
CA GLY A 98 -13.16 -19.08 -9.33
C GLY A 98 -14.59 -18.95 -8.77
N GLY A 99 -15.26 -17.81 -8.93
CA GLY A 99 -16.66 -17.68 -8.48
C GLY A 99 -16.84 -17.69 -6.97
N THR A 100 -15.77 -17.50 -6.20
CA THR A 100 -15.86 -17.24 -4.76
C THR A 100 -16.57 -15.90 -4.57
N PRO A 101 -17.65 -15.83 -3.77
CA PRO A 101 -18.32 -14.56 -3.50
C PRO A 101 -17.30 -13.55 -2.93
N PRO A 102 -17.48 -12.24 -3.17
CA PRO A 102 -16.66 -11.22 -2.53
C PRO A 102 -16.62 -11.51 -1.03
N LEU A 103 -15.43 -11.55 -0.43
CA LEU A 103 -15.29 -11.80 1.01
C LEU A 103 -16.20 -10.82 1.73
N ALA A 104 -17.17 -11.33 2.49
CA ALA A 104 -18.12 -10.49 3.24
C ALA A 104 -17.39 -9.50 4.17
N SER A 105 -16.15 -9.85 4.56
CA SER A 105 -15.26 -9.02 5.37
C SER A 105 -14.74 -7.75 4.66
N LEU A 106 -14.63 -7.73 3.32
CA LEU A 106 -14.17 -6.57 2.54
C LEU A 106 -15.26 -5.50 2.31
N GLY A 107 -16.35 -5.54 3.08
CA GLY A 107 -17.39 -4.52 3.07
C GLY A 107 -16.99 -3.26 3.85
N SER A 108 -17.96 -2.66 4.53
CA SER A 108 -17.78 -1.42 5.29
C SER A 108 -16.68 -1.51 6.35
N GLU A 109 -16.50 -2.67 6.99
CA GLU A 109 -15.51 -2.85 8.05
C GLU A 109 -14.07 -2.84 7.51
N GLY A 110 -13.85 -3.43 6.34
CA GLY A 110 -12.56 -3.37 5.66
C GLY A 110 -12.22 -1.94 5.22
N TYR A 111 -13.22 -1.20 4.71
CA TYR A 111 -13.05 0.22 4.40
C TYR A 111 -12.69 1.05 5.64
N LYS A 112 -13.42 0.89 6.75
CA LYS A 112 -13.15 1.62 8.01
C LYS A 112 -11.73 1.36 8.53
N LEU A 113 -11.29 0.10 8.51
CA LEU A 113 -9.94 -0.27 8.92
C LEU A 113 -8.89 0.42 8.01
N LEU A 114 -9.06 0.34 6.69
CA LEU A 114 -8.15 0.96 5.73
C LEU A 114 -8.10 2.48 5.90
N ALA A 115 -9.25 3.13 6.05
CA ALA A 115 -9.33 4.59 6.25
C ALA A 115 -8.61 5.03 7.52
N GLY A 116 -8.75 4.29 8.63
CA GLY A 116 -8.03 4.58 9.87
C GLY A 116 -6.50 4.40 9.76
N LEU A 117 -6.05 3.42 8.97
CA LEU A 117 -4.62 3.19 8.71
C LEU A 117 -4.00 4.27 7.80
N LEU A 118 -4.78 4.79 6.84
CA LEU A 118 -4.34 5.81 5.88
C LEU A 118 -4.66 7.25 6.33
N GLU A 119 -5.01 7.47 7.59
CA GLU A 119 -5.30 8.80 8.13
C GLU A 119 -4.10 9.75 7.97
N TYR A 120 -4.36 10.94 7.46
CA TYR A 120 -3.34 11.97 7.22
C TYR A 120 -2.70 12.44 8.52
N ASP A 121 -3.52 12.76 9.53
CA ASP A 121 -3.04 13.20 10.83
C ASP A 121 -2.38 12.03 11.57
N PRO A 122 -1.05 12.06 11.78
CA PRO A 122 -0.35 10.95 12.43
C PRO A 122 -0.82 10.72 13.88
N SER A 123 -1.36 11.74 14.55
CA SER A 123 -1.85 11.61 15.93
C SER A 123 -3.19 10.87 16.03
N LYS A 124 -3.97 10.86 14.93
CA LYS A 124 -5.26 10.17 14.83
C LYS A 124 -5.16 8.82 14.11
N ARG A 125 -4.02 8.54 13.47
CA ARG A 125 -3.80 7.30 12.73
C ARG A 125 -3.87 6.10 13.66
N LEU A 126 -4.52 5.06 13.16
CA LEU A 126 -4.75 3.85 13.90
C LEU A 126 -3.43 3.10 14.19
N THR A 127 -3.24 2.67 15.44
CA THR A 127 -2.07 1.87 15.83
C THR A 127 -2.26 0.40 15.48
N ALA A 128 -1.16 -0.37 15.43
CA ALA A 128 -1.24 -1.82 15.17
C ALA A 128 -2.12 -2.56 16.19
N ALA A 129 -2.01 -2.22 17.48
CA ALA A 129 -2.80 -2.85 18.54
C ALA A 129 -4.30 -2.55 18.38
N GLN A 130 -4.66 -1.31 18.02
CA GLN A 130 -6.04 -0.93 17.71
C GLN A 130 -6.54 -1.61 16.43
N ALA A 131 -5.68 -1.79 15.42
CA ALA A 131 -6.05 -2.45 14.16
C ALA A 131 -6.51 -3.88 14.40
N LEU A 132 -5.78 -4.62 15.22
CA LEU A 132 -6.09 -6.01 15.56
C LEU A 132 -7.42 -6.16 16.30
N GLN A 133 -7.90 -5.12 16.97
CA GLN A 133 -9.20 -5.10 17.65
C GLN A 133 -10.37 -4.74 16.70
N SER A 134 -10.09 -4.45 15.43
CA SER A 134 -11.13 -4.09 14.45
C SER A 134 -12.14 -5.24 14.26
N PRO A 135 -13.46 -4.93 14.15
CA PRO A 135 -14.48 -5.91 13.81
C PRO A 135 -14.20 -6.66 12.50
N PHE A 136 -13.39 -6.08 11.61
CA PHE A 136 -12.90 -6.72 10.39
C PHE A 136 -12.31 -8.12 10.64
N PHE A 137 -11.59 -8.30 11.74
CA PHE A 137 -10.95 -9.59 12.07
C PHE A 137 -11.86 -10.56 12.85
N SER A 138 -13.05 -10.12 13.28
CA SER A 138 -13.96 -10.89 14.15
C SER A 138 -15.31 -11.23 13.50
N THR A 139 -15.75 -10.46 12.51
CA THR A 139 -17.12 -10.53 11.94
C THR A 139 -17.17 -11.22 10.58
N GLY A 140 -16.01 -11.47 9.96
CA GLY A 140 -15.88 -12.08 8.64
C GLY A 140 -15.25 -13.48 8.69
N ASP A 141 -14.51 -13.80 7.61
CA ASP A 141 -13.76 -15.04 7.50
C ASP A 141 -12.71 -15.16 8.61
N ARG A 142 -12.54 -16.37 9.15
CA ARG A 142 -11.57 -16.61 10.22
C ARG A 142 -10.16 -16.37 9.71
N VAL A 143 -9.39 -15.57 10.46
CA VAL A 143 -7.95 -15.45 10.26
C VAL A 143 -7.30 -16.75 10.71
N SER A 144 -6.55 -17.40 9.82
CA SER A 144 -5.74 -18.57 10.15
C SER A 144 -4.26 -18.22 10.16
N ALA A 145 -3.46 -19.04 10.85
CA ALA A 145 -2.01 -18.88 10.86
C ALA A 145 -1.37 -19.16 9.48
N ASN A 146 -2.07 -19.91 8.62
CA ASN A 146 -1.63 -20.22 7.26
C ASN A 146 -2.50 -19.48 6.24
N CYS A 147 -1.98 -18.39 5.68
CA CYS A 147 -2.70 -17.58 4.68
C CYS A 147 -3.00 -18.32 3.36
N PHE A 148 -2.44 -19.51 3.14
CA PHE A 148 -2.71 -20.34 1.97
C PHE A 148 -3.68 -21.50 2.26
N GLU A 149 -4.27 -21.56 3.44
CA GLU A 149 -5.27 -22.57 3.77
C GLU A 149 -6.43 -22.54 2.74
N GLY A 150 -6.70 -23.68 2.11
CA GLY A 150 -7.70 -23.81 1.04
C GLY A 150 -7.25 -23.33 -0.35
N CYS A 151 -6.09 -22.68 -0.47
CA CYS A 151 -5.52 -22.30 -1.77
C CYS A 151 -4.77 -23.48 -2.40
N LYS A 152 -5.12 -23.84 -3.64
CA LYS A 152 -4.46 -24.92 -4.39
C LYS A 152 -3.31 -24.44 -5.29
N ASN A 153 -3.18 -23.12 -5.43
CA ASN A 153 -2.22 -22.52 -6.33
C ASN A 153 -0.89 -22.33 -5.61
N GLU A 154 0.19 -22.82 -6.23
CA GLU A 154 1.55 -22.63 -5.74
C GLU A 154 2.17 -21.39 -6.38
N TYR A 155 2.71 -20.51 -5.53
CA TYR A 155 3.49 -19.37 -6.01
C TYR A 155 4.85 -19.88 -6.51
N PRO A 156 5.32 -19.46 -7.70
CA PRO A 156 6.60 -19.91 -8.24
C PRO A 156 7.76 -19.59 -7.29
N CYS A 157 8.76 -20.47 -7.27
CA CYS A 157 10.02 -20.22 -6.56
C CYS A 157 10.68 -18.93 -7.07
N ARG A 158 11.34 -18.21 -6.16
CA ARG A 158 12.13 -17.01 -6.51
C ARG A 158 13.15 -17.40 -7.58
N ARG A 159 13.22 -16.62 -8.66
CA ARG A 159 14.24 -16.80 -9.70
C ARG A 159 15.62 -16.59 -9.08
N VAL A 160 16.53 -17.53 -9.30
CA VAL A 160 17.94 -17.38 -8.94
C VAL A 160 18.61 -16.56 -10.04
N SER A 161 19.01 -15.33 -9.71
CA SER A 161 19.85 -14.52 -10.59
C SER A 161 21.31 -14.91 -10.36
N GLN A 162 22.06 -15.04 -11.46
CA GLN A 162 23.47 -15.42 -11.46
C GLN A 162 24.40 -14.19 -11.35
N ASP A 163 23.84 -12.99 -11.15
CA ASP A 163 24.62 -11.76 -10.93
C ASP A 163 25.33 -11.84 -9.59
N ASP A 164 26.56 -12.34 -9.70
CA ASP A 164 27.55 -12.55 -8.66
C ASP A 164 28.06 -11.18 -8.13
N ASN A 165 27.19 -10.45 -7.45
CA ASN A 165 27.62 -9.47 -6.45
C ASN A 165 27.80 -10.17 -5.10
N ASP A 166 28.36 -11.38 -5.12
CA ASP A 166 28.78 -12.04 -3.91
C ASP A 166 29.76 -11.13 -3.19
N ILE A 167 29.51 -11.07 -1.90
CA ILE A 167 30.32 -10.44 -0.88
C ILE A 167 31.79 -10.73 -1.16
N ARG A 168 32.44 -9.76 -1.78
CA ARG A 168 33.87 -9.52 -1.81
C ARG A 168 34.67 -10.45 -0.88
N THR A 169 35.37 -11.41 -1.47
CA THR A 169 36.76 -11.71 -1.10
C THR A 169 37.70 -10.54 -1.46
N SER A 170 37.28 -9.29 -1.26
CA SER A 170 38.20 -8.16 -1.20
C SER A 170 38.74 -8.12 0.22
N SER A 171 39.68 -9.02 0.49
CA SER A 171 40.65 -8.85 1.56
C SER A 171 41.13 -7.39 1.56
N LEU A 172 40.88 -6.69 2.67
CA LEU A 172 41.42 -5.37 2.95
C LEU A 172 42.95 -5.40 2.72
N PRO A 173 43.52 -4.55 1.85
CA PRO A 173 44.97 -4.39 1.76
C PRO A 173 45.43 -3.69 3.05
N GLY A 174 46.03 -4.44 3.99
CA GLY A 174 46.61 -3.79 5.18
C GLY A 174 46.85 -4.64 6.43
N THR A 175 46.25 -5.82 6.60
CA THR A 175 46.47 -6.61 7.82
C THR A 175 47.72 -7.48 7.71
N LYS A 176 48.91 -6.87 7.88
CA LYS A 176 50.11 -7.61 8.26
C LYS A 176 49.97 -8.05 9.72
N ARG A 177 49.47 -9.27 9.96
CA ARG A 177 49.83 -9.99 11.20
C ARG A 177 50.77 -11.12 10.82
N SER A 178 52.01 -10.92 11.24
CA SER A 178 53.15 -11.83 11.18
C SER A 178 52.78 -13.23 11.68
N GLY A 179 53.40 -14.24 11.07
CA GLY A 179 53.06 -15.64 11.22
C GLY A 179 53.34 -16.25 12.59
N LEU A 180 52.71 -17.40 12.80
CA LEU A 180 53.21 -18.48 13.65
C LEU A 180 52.99 -19.80 12.89
N PRO A 181 53.98 -20.69 12.83
CA PRO A 181 53.90 -21.91 12.04
C PRO A 181 53.14 -23.01 12.79
N ASP A 182 52.40 -23.79 12.00
CA ASP A 182 52.28 -25.25 12.06
C ASP A 182 52.38 -25.93 13.45
N ASP A 183 51.25 -26.46 13.94
CA ASP A 183 51.29 -27.76 14.60
C ASP A 183 50.20 -28.66 14.02
N SER A 184 50.67 -29.60 13.22
CA SER A 184 49.94 -30.58 12.44
C SER A 184 49.52 -31.77 13.31
N LEU A 185 48.38 -31.71 14.01
CA LEU A 185 47.74 -32.89 14.63
C LEU A 185 46.21 -32.65 14.65
N ILE A 186 45.37 -33.20 13.77
CA ILE A 186 44.82 -34.57 13.84
C ILE A 186 44.03 -34.81 12.53
N ARG A 187 44.36 -35.89 11.79
CA ARG A 187 43.59 -36.37 10.63
C ARG A 187 42.31 -37.13 11.06
N PRO A 188 41.28 -37.21 10.19
CA PRO A 188 40.01 -37.87 10.49
C PRO A 188 40.08 -39.40 10.34
N ALA A 189 39.43 -40.14 11.24
CA ALA A 189 39.23 -41.59 11.11
C ALA A 189 37.92 -41.92 10.37
N LYS A 190 38.01 -42.92 9.49
CA LYS A 190 37.01 -43.35 8.50
C LYS A 190 35.87 -44.19 9.11
N ARG A 191 34.72 -44.14 8.42
CA ARG A 191 33.54 -45.04 8.44
C ARG A 191 33.83 -46.52 8.76
N GLN A 192 32.90 -47.16 9.48
CA GLN A 192 32.44 -48.52 9.17
C GLN A 192 30.91 -48.63 9.31
N LYS A 193 30.38 -49.58 8.52
CA LYS A 193 28.98 -49.93 8.27
C LYS A 193 28.76 -51.29 8.93
N GLU A 194 27.65 -51.45 9.64
CA GLU A 194 26.97 -52.74 9.81
C GLU A 194 25.53 -52.57 9.33
#